data_AF-A0A7C6F1Y6-F1
#
_entry.id   AF-A0A7C6F1Y6-F1
#
_cell.length_a   1.000
_cell.length_b   1.000
_cell.length_c   1.000
_cell.angle_alpha   90.00
_cell.angle_beta   90.00
_cell.angle_gamma   90.00
#
_symmetry.space_group_name_H-M   'P 1'
#
loop_
_entity.id
_entity.type
_entity.pdbx_description
1 polymer ?
#
loop_
_entity_poly.entity_id
_entity_poly.type
_entity_poly.pdbx_seq_one_letter_code
_entity_poly.pdbx_strand_id
1 'polypeptide(L)' 'MCHGENGDGNNGMAANFQQEWHRFTKSDEELAESIRNGFQTPGKHYTAGAMPPQFLTEQELNDVITYLRESFGNEPKFPN' A
#
# COMPACT_ATOMS: atom_id res chain seq x y z
N MET A 1 -6.33 -9.47 8.00
CA MET A 1 -6.03 -8.16 7.37
C MET A 1 -4.51 -8.02 7.27
N CYS A 2 -3.96 -7.75 6.07
CA CYS A 2 -2.51 -7.83 5.84
C CYS A 2 -1.73 -6.59 6.31
N HIS A 3 -2.26 -5.39 6.06
CA HIS A 3 -1.56 -4.13 6.33
C HIS A 3 -1.76 -3.58 7.75
N GLY A 4 -2.48 -4.31 8.62
CA GLY A 4 -2.87 -3.84 9.94
C GLY A 4 -3.98 -2.78 9.90
N GLU A 5 -4.61 -2.50 11.04
CA GLU A 5 -5.71 -1.52 11.13
C GLU A 5 -5.23 -0.09 10.83
N ASN A 6 -3.98 0.19 11.18
CA ASN A 6 -3.37 1.51 11.05
C ASN A 6 -2.30 1.56 9.94
N GLY A 7 -2.23 0.57 9.05
CA GLY A 7 -1.22 0.54 7.99
C GLY A 7 0.20 0.21 8.48
N ASP A 8 0.37 -0.39 9.64
CA ASP A 8 1.68 -0.71 10.24
C ASP A 8 2.33 -2.00 9.67
N GLY A 9 1.66 -2.68 8.74
CA GLY A 9 2.20 -3.85 8.04
C GLY A 9 2.17 -5.14 8.87
N ASN A 10 1.53 -5.14 10.05
CA ASN A 10 1.33 -6.30 10.91
C ASN A 10 2.62 -7.12 11.17
N ASN A 11 3.62 -6.48 11.79
CA ASN A 11 4.89 -7.10 12.21
C ASN A 11 5.70 -7.76 11.07
N GLY A 12 5.82 -7.09 9.92
CA GLY A 12 6.57 -7.59 8.76
C GLY A 12 5.79 -8.57 7.88
N MET A 13 4.49 -8.76 8.16
CA MET A 13 3.59 -9.54 7.32
C MET A 13 3.29 -8.87 5.99
N ALA A 14 3.27 -7.54 5.95
CA ALA A 14 3.08 -6.75 4.75
C ALA A 14 3.86 -5.43 4.84
N ALA A 15 3.76 -4.60 3.79
CA ALA A 15 4.36 -3.27 3.79
C ALA A 15 3.79 -2.43 4.94
N ASN A 16 4.68 -1.73 5.64
CA ASN A 16 4.32 -0.74 6.65
C ASN A 16 4.14 0.60 5.93
N PHE A 17 2.89 0.98 5.70
CA PHE A 17 2.51 2.19 4.98
C PHE A 17 2.91 3.48 5.70
N GLN A 18 3.09 3.45 7.02
CA GLN A 18 3.56 4.62 7.78
C GLN A 18 5.04 4.91 7.52
N GLN A 19 5.87 3.87 7.44
CA GLN A 19 7.32 4.00 7.20
C GLN A 19 7.65 4.05 5.71
N GLU A 20 6.84 3.39 4.88
CA GLU A 20 7.03 3.26 3.44
C GLU A 20 6.06 4.15 2.66
N TRP A 21 5.72 5.31 3.23
CA TRP A 21 4.81 6.33 2.69
C TRP A 21 5.10 6.70 1.23
N HIS A 22 6.38 6.68 0.84
CA HIS A 22 6.86 7.01 -0.50
C HIS A 22 6.26 6.09 -1.59
N ARG A 23 5.67 4.96 -1.21
CA ARG A 23 4.90 4.10 -2.14
C ARG A 23 3.72 4.83 -2.75
N PHE A 24 3.13 5.78 -2.03
CA PHE A 24 1.95 6.53 -2.44
C PHE A 24 2.28 7.82 -3.21
N THR A 25 3.55 8.06 -3.54
CA THR A 25 3.95 9.19 -4.41
C THR A 25 3.91 8.83 -5.90
N LYS A 26 3.67 7.55 -6.22
CA LYS A 26 3.48 7.02 -7.58
C LYS A 26 2.29 7.64 -8.28
N SER A 27 2.18 7.47 -9.60
CA SER A 27 0.97 7.86 -10.32
C SER A 27 -0.23 7.00 -9.90
N ASP A 28 -1.44 7.51 -10.11
CA ASP A 28 -2.66 6.74 -9.85
C ASP A 28 -2.72 5.49 -10.73
N GLU A 29 -2.22 5.57 -11.98
CA GLU A 29 -2.13 4.43 -12.89
C GLU A 29 -1.21 3.33 -12.34
N GLU A 30 -0.02 3.67 -11.84
CA GLU A 30 0.90 2.69 -11.25
C GLU A 30 0.31 2.02 -9.99
N LEU A 31 -0.35 2.82 -9.13
CA LEU A 31 -0.99 2.30 -7.92
C LEU A 31 -2.17 1.39 -8.28
N ALA A 32 -2.98 1.82 -9.25
CA ALA A 32 -4.12 1.07 -9.75
C ALA A 32 -3.68 -0.27 -10.38
N GLU A 33 -2.63 -0.28 -11.19
CA GLU A 33 -2.04 -1.50 -11.75
C GLU A 33 -1.55 -2.45 -10.66
N SER A 34 -0.86 -1.92 -9.64
CA SER A 34 -0.36 -2.70 -8.52
C SER A 34 -1.50 -3.35 -7.73
N ILE A 35 -2.59 -2.63 -7.49
CA ILE A 35 -3.76 -3.13 -6.75
C ILE A 35 -4.51 -4.18 -7.58
N ARG A 36 -4.76 -3.92 -8.87
CA ARG A 36 -5.50 -4.83 -9.74
C ARG A 36 -4.76 -6.13 -10.03
N ASN A 37 -3.46 -6.06 -10.31
CA ASN A 37 -2.69 -7.21 -10.79
C ASN A 37 -1.93 -7.92 -9.66
N GLY A 38 -2.01 -7.39 -8.43
CA GLY A 38 -1.16 -7.80 -7.35
C GLY A 38 0.23 -7.18 -7.48
N PHE A 39 1.00 -7.24 -6.40
CA PHE A 39 2.28 -6.56 -6.33
C PHE A 39 3.27 -7.28 -5.42
N GLN A 40 4.50 -7.42 -5.90
CA GLN A 40 5.64 -7.82 -5.09
C GLN A 40 6.63 -6.67 -5.02
N THR A 41 7.02 -6.28 -3.80
CA THR A 41 8.05 -5.26 -3.64
C THR A 41 9.40 -5.83 -4.08
N PRO A 42 10.10 -5.20 -5.05
CA PRO A 42 11.42 -5.65 -5.46
C PRO A 42 12.40 -5.68 -4.28
N GLY A 43 13.11 -6.79 -4.11
CA GLY A 43 14.13 -6.94 -3.06
C GLY A 43 13.59 -6.99 -1.62
N LYS A 44 12.27 -7.03 -1.41
CA LYS A 44 11.68 -7.14 -0.07
C LYS A 44 10.77 -8.36 0.02
N HIS A 45 10.94 -9.11 1.11
CA HIS A 45 10.15 -10.30 1.40
C HIS A 45 9.28 -10.04 2.63
N TYR A 46 7.98 -10.27 2.46
CA TYR A 46 7.00 -10.23 3.53
C TYR A 46 6.56 -11.64 3.88
N THR A 47 6.17 -11.90 5.13
CA THR A 47 5.76 -13.26 5.54
C THR A 47 4.46 -13.71 4.87
N ALA A 48 3.56 -12.79 4.50
CA ALA A 48 2.39 -13.09 3.69
C ALA A 48 2.70 -13.27 2.19
N GLY A 49 3.94 -13.00 1.76
CA GLY A 49 4.34 -13.07 0.36
C GLY A 49 3.95 -11.83 -0.46
N ALA A 50 3.68 -12.04 -1.74
CA ALA A 50 3.23 -10.98 -2.65
C ALA A 50 1.78 -10.58 -2.36
N MET A 51 1.43 -9.32 -2.60
CA MET A 51 0.05 -8.87 -2.55
C MET A 51 -0.74 -9.52 -3.71
N PRO A 52 -1.86 -10.21 -3.45
CA PRO A 52 -2.66 -10.78 -4.53
C PRO A 52 -3.45 -9.69 -5.29
N PRO A 53 -3.86 -9.97 -6.54
CA PRO A 53 -4.84 -9.16 -7.28
C PRO A 53 -6.08 -8.81 -6.45
N GLN A 54 -6.53 -7.55 -6.54
CA GLN A 54 -7.79 -7.10 -5.94
C GLN A 54 -8.83 -6.82 -7.03
N PHE A 55 -10.04 -7.35 -6.85
CA PHE A 55 -11.14 -7.21 -7.81
C PHE A 55 -12.08 -6.10 -7.36
N LEU A 56 -11.65 -4.86 -7.60
CA LEU A 56 -12.39 -3.64 -7.29
C LEU A 56 -12.98 -3.04 -8.57
N THR A 57 -14.12 -2.38 -8.45
CA THR A 57 -14.61 -1.47 -9.49
C THR A 57 -13.68 -0.26 -9.61
N GLU A 58 -13.80 0.49 -10.71
CA GLU A 58 -13.06 1.75 -10.90
C GLU A 58 -13.28 2.75 -9.77
N GLN A 59 -14.53 2.86 -9.29
CA GLN A 59 -14.87 3.77 -8.20
C GLN A 59 -14.21 3.33 -6.89
N GLU A 60 -14.34 2.05 -6.52
CA GLU A 60 -13.72 1.52 -5.29
C GLU A 60 -12.20 1.65 -5.33
N LEU A 61 -11.59 1.43 -6.49
CA LEU A 61 -10.14 1.59 -6.64
C LEU A 61 -9.70 3.05 -6.43
N ASN A 62 -10.41 4.00 -7.03
CA ASN A 62 -10.13 5.42 -6.85
C ASN A 62 -10.33 5.86 -5.39
N ASP A 63 -11.37 5.35 -4.73
CA ASP A 63 -11.64 5.64 -3.32
C ASP A 63 -10.53 5.08 -2.42
N VAL A 64 -10.05 3.86 -2.70
CA VAL A 64 -8.93 3.25 -1.97
C VAL A 64 -7.63 4.04 -2.19
N ILE A 65 -7.31 4.43 -3.43
CA ILE A 65 -6.11 5.23 -3.72
C ILE A 65 -6.17 6.57 -3.00
N THR A 66 -7.32 7.24 -3.04
CA THR A 66 -7.57 8.50 -2.32
C THR A 66 -7.33 8.30 -0.82
N TYR A 67 -7.96 7.29 -0.22
CA TYR A 67 -7.80 6.98 1.20
C TYR A 67 -6.34 6.71 1.59
N LEU A 68 -5.61 5.92 0.78
CA LEU A 68 -4.20 5.61 1.03
C LEU A 68 -3.31 6.86 0.99
N ARG A 69 -3.56 7.77 0.04
CA ARG A 69 -2.82 9.05 -0.06
C ARG A 69 -3.15 9.98 1.11
N GLU A 70 -4.42 10.14 1.45
CA GLU A 70 -4.84 11.01 2.55
C GLU A 70 -4.32 10.50 3.91
N SER A 71 -4.32 9.18 4.09
CA SER A 71 -3.91 8.55 5.35
C SER A 71 -2.39 8.40 5.50
N PHE A 72 -1.68 8.09 4.40
CA PHE A 72 -0.29 7.64 4.45
C PHE A 72 0.63 8.30 3.41
N GLY A 73 0.13 9.14 2.51
CA GLY A 73 0.91 9.70 1.40
C GLY A 73 1.83 10.87 1.75
N ASN A 74 1.86 11.29 3.02
CA ASN A 74 2.74 12.34 3.51
C ASN A 74 3.96 11.73 4.21
N GLU A 75 5.12 12.37 4.07
CA GLU A 75 6.32 12.00 4.82
C GLU A 75 6.02 11.92 6.33
N PRO A 76 6.52 10.90 7.05
CA PRO A 76 6.28 10.76 8.47
C PRO A 76 6.70 12.06 9.16
N LYS A 77 5.74 12.66 9.88
CA LYS A 77 5.93 13.96 10.56
C LYS A 77 7.02 13.93 11.64
N PHE A 78 7.56 12.76 11.94
CA PHE A 78 8.69 12.54 12.83
C PHE A 78 9.58 11.43 12.26
N PRO A 79 10.77 11.74 11.71
CA PRO A 79 11.77 10.72 11.43
C PRO A 79 12.31 10.15 12.76
N ASN A 80 12.38 8.82 12.84
CA ASN A 80 13.14 8.12 13.90
C ASN A 80 14.64 8.24 13.63
#